data_AF-A0A4Y9ZI23-F1
#
_entry.id   AF-A0A4Y9ZI23-F1
#
_cell.length_a   1.000
_cell.length_b   1.000
_cell.length_c   1.000
_cell.angle_alpha   90.00
_cell.angle_beta   90.00
_cell.angle_gamma   90.00
#
_symmetry.space_group_name_H-M   'P 1'
#
loop_
_entity.id
_entity.type
_entity.pdbx_description
1 polymer ?
#
loop_
_entity_poly.entity_id
_entity_poly.type
_entity_poly.pdbx_seq_one_letter_code
_entity_poly.pdbx_strand_id
1 'polypeptide(L)'
;KTEKKRTVVSGRGGEVLVEIDWDHSSPRLVYRGEKKRKLKEWIPLKENKSFRQIKYLEKKYRWTARDECVVLEPAEKPGYPYAVCRDGEGGSILLEVFQEALDIAGLLEMCVVGVVAMQSGKKLGDEDDTSTDEAVGSIGALIGTLIAFNA
;
A
#
# COMPACT_ATOMS: atom_id res chain seq x y z
N LYS A 1 -9.60 27.09 -9.94
CA LYS A 1 -10.34 25.85 -9.57
C LYS A 1 -9.29 24.77 -9.38
N THR A 2 -8.99 24.36 -8.16
CA THR A 2 -7.91 23.41 -7.88
C THR A 2 -8.24 22.05 -8.50
N GLU A 3 -7.28 21.46 -9.20
CA GLU A 3 -7.42 20.13 -9.77
C GLU A 3 -7.45 19.08 -8.64
N LYS A 4 -8.40 18.15 -8.70
CA LYS A 4 -8.55 17.14 -7.65
C LYS A 4 -7.43 16.11 -7.74
N LYS A 5 -6.71 15.87 -6.65
CA LYS A 5 -5.66 14.85 -6.64
C LYS A 5 -6.30 13.47 -6.51
N ARG A 6 -6.40 12.77 -7.64
CA ARG A 6 -7.04 11.46 -7.75
C ARG A 6 -6.13 10.49 -8.49
N THR A 7 -6.03 9.25 -7.99
CA THR A 7 -5.45 8.13 -8.73
C THR A 7 -6.55 7.15 -9.11
N VAL A 8 -6.49 6.61 -10.33
CA VAL A 8 -7.38 5.55 -10.81
C VAL A 8 -6.53 4.38 -11.26
N VAL A 9 -6.88 3.19 -10.79
CA VAL A 9 -6.35 1.92 -11.31
C VAL A 9 -7.49 1.26 -12.07
N SER A 10 -7.31 1.01 -13.36
CA SER A 10 -8.28 0.33 -14.21
C SER A 10 -7.75 -1.04 -14.65
N GLY A 11 -8.64 -2.00 -14.80
CA GLY A 11 -8.33 -3.30 -15.35
C GLY A 11 -8.29 -3.28 -16.88
N ARG A 12 -7.98 -4.44 -17.48
CA ARG A 12 -7.81 -4.57 -18.93
C ARG A 12 -9.09 -4.27 -19.72
N GLY A 13 -10.27 -4.44 -19.13
CA GLY A 13 -11.56 -4.10 -19.74
C GLY A 13 -11.96 -2.64 -19.59
N GLY A 14 -11.12 -1.79 -18.98
CA GLY A 14 -11.43 -0.39 -18.65
C GLY A 14 -12.27 -0.22 -17.38
N GLU A 15 -12.61 -1.31 -16.70
CA GLU A 15 -13.32 -1.29 -15.42
C GLU A 15 -12.43 -0.64 -14.33
N VAL A 16 -13.02 0.26 -13.53
CA VAL A 16 -12.30 0.90 -12.43
C VAL A 16 -12.14 -0.10 -11.29
N LEU A 17 -10.91 -0.60 -11.12
CA LEU A 17 -10.53 -1.46 -10.01
C LEU A 17 -10.40 -0.64 -8.72
N VAL A 18 -9.77 0.55 -8.80
CA VAL A 18 -9.64 1.47 -7.67
C VAL A 18 -9.75 2.93 -8.08
N GLU A 19 -10.40 3.70 -7.23
CA GLU A 19 -10.29 5.15 -7.17
C GLU A 19 -9.72 5.55 -5.79
N ILE A 20 -8.62 6.31 -5.77
CA ILE A 20 -8.07 6.93 -4.56
C ILE A 20 -8.22 8.45 -4.66
N ASP A 21 -8.79 9.02 -3.61
CA ASP A 21 -9.03 10.44 -3.40
C ASP A 21 -8.03 10.98 -2.36
N TRP A 22 -7.09 11.82 -2.82
CA TRP A 22 -5.96 12.33 -2.04
C TRP A 22 -6.20 13.74 -1.47
N ASP A 23 -7.34 14.38 -1.74
CA ASP A 23 -7.67 15.75 -1.26
C ASP A 23 -8.13 15.76 0.22
N HIS A 24 -7.62 14.82 1.02
CA HIS A 24 -8.02 14.56 2.40
C HIS A 24 -6.80 14.20 3.27
N SER A 25 -6.77 14.70 4.52
CA SER A 25 -5.75 14.33 5.53
C SER A 25 -5.76 12.84 5.90
N SER A 26 -6.87 12.15 5.67
CA SER A 26 -6.91 10.70 5.56
C SER A 26 -7.46 10.36 4.17
N PRO A 27 -6.59 10.02 3.20
CA PRO A 27 -7.00 9.67 1.85
C PRO A 27 -8.02 8.52 1.85
N ARG A 28 -8.90 8.51 0.86
CA ARG A 28 -10.03 7.56 0.79
C ARG A 28 -9.99 6.77 -0.50
N LEU A 29 -10.30 5.47 -0.43
CA LEU A 29 -10.42 4.63 -1.61
C LEU A 29 -11.83 4.07 -1.81
N VAL A 30 -12.13 3.76 -3.07
CA VAL A 30 -13.16 2.80 -3.51
C VAL A 30 -12.41 1.65 -4.19
N TYR A 31 -12.63 0.42 -3.72
CA TYR A 31 -12.02 -0.79 -4.29
C TYR A 31 -13.12 -1.65 -4.93
N ARG A 32 -13.03 -1.96 -6.22
CA ARG A 32 -13.98 -2.76 -7.01
C ARG A 32 -15.47 -2.40 -6.78
N GLY A 33 -15.76 -1.11 -6.68
CA GLY A 33 -17.12 -0.60 -6.45
C GLY A 33 -17.64 -0.71 -5.00
N GLU A 34 -16.82 -1.17 -4.06
CA GLU A 34 -17.17 -1.21 -2.63
C GLU A 34 -17.39 0.21 -2.04
N LYS A 35 -18.02 0.25 -0.85
CA LYS A 35 -18.21 1.48 -0.08
C LYS A 35 -16.88 2.23 0.16
N LYS A 36 -16.86 3.53 -0.18
CA LYS A 36 -15.74 4.43 0.06
C LYS A 36 -15.31 4.41 1.54
N ARG A 37 -14.03 4.10 1.80
CA ARG A 37 -13.42 4.00 3.14
C ARG A 37 -12.05 4.67 3.19
N LYS A 38 -11.49 4.95 4.39
CA LYS A 38 -10.15 5.55 4.50
C LYS A 38 -9.08 4.53 4.13
N LEU A 39 -7.93 4.96 3.58
CA LEU A 39 -6.83 4.03 3.28
C LEU A 39 -6.34 3.28 4.53
N LYS A 40 -6.22 3.96 5.70
CA LYS A 40 -5.91 3.27 6.97
C LYS A 40 -6.95 2.26 7.45
N GLU A 41 -8.17 2.26 6.92
CA GLU A 41 -9.20 1.25 7.22
C GLU A 41 -9.13 0.07 6.23
N TRP A 42 -8.49 0.24 5.07
CA TRP A 42 -8.30 -0.78 4.03
C TRP A 42 -6.97 -1.52 4.19
N ILE A 43 -5.88 -0.80 4.43
CA ILE A 43 -4.52 -1.29 4.66
C ILE A 43 -3.98 -0.78 6.01
N PRO A 44 -4.65 -1.08 7.14
CA PRO A 44 -4.25 -0.63 8.47
C PRO A 44 -2.82 -1.04 8.83
N LEU A 45 -2.09 -0.09 9.41
CA LEU A 45 -0.87 -0.35 10.16
C LEU A 45 -1.20 -1.19 11.41
N LYS A 46 -0.40 -2.20 11.72
CA LYS A 46 -0.58 -3.16 12.83
C LYS A 46 0.68 -3.29 13.68
N GLU A 47 0.58 -4.06 14.76
CA GLU A 47 1.63 -4.54 15.69
C GLU A 47 2.92 -3.69 15.72
N ASN A 48 3.06 -2.81 16.72
CA ASN A 48 4.25 -1.95 16.90
C ASN A 48 4.65 -1.13 15.67
N LYS A 49 3.70 -0.85 14.76
CA LYS A 49 3.90 -0.18 13.47
C LYS A 49 4.82 -0.93 12.48
N SER A 50 5.02 -2.25 12.67
CA SER A 50 5.98 -3.06 11.92
C SER A 50 5.49 -3.57 10.55
N PHE A 51 4.18 -3.73 10.35
CA PHE A 51 3.60 -4.14 9.06
C PHE A 51 2.24 -3.49 8.82
N ARG A 52 1.85 -3.37 7.54
CA ARG A 52 0.47 -3.07 7.16
C ARG A 52 -0.27 -4.37 6.83
N GLN A 53 -1.49 -4.52 7.31
CA GLN A 53 -2.31 -5.72 7.09
C GLN A 53 -3.48 -5.40 6.18
N ILE A 54 -3.78 -6.28 5.24
CA ILE A 54 -4.99 -6.22 4.41
C ILE A 54 -5.79 -7.52 4.52
N LYS A 55 -7.11 -7.43 4.44
CA LYS A 55 -8.03 -8.58 4.37
C LYS A 55 -8.55 -8.70 2.94
N TYR A 56 -8.39 -9.86 2.32
CA TYR A 56 -8.85 -10.14 0.96
C TYR A 56 -9.31 -11.60 0.85
N LEU A 57 -10.51 -11.83 0.29
CA LEU A 57 -11.16 -13.15 0.21
C LEU A 57 -11.12 -13.93 1.54
N GLU A 58 -11.57 -13.29 2.62
CA GLU A 58 -11.49 -13.76 4.02
C GLU A 58 -10.08 -14.01 4.61
N LYS A 59 -9.05 -14.14 3.78
CA LYS A 59 -7.65 -14.26 4.21
C LYS A 59 -7.04 -12.91 4.61
N LYS A 60 -5.98 -12.98 5.42
CA LYS A 60 -5.17 -11.83 5.85
C LYS A 60 -3.80 -11.90 5.20
N TYR A 61 -3.33 -10.76 4.70
CA TYR A 61 -1.99 -10.60 4.13
C TYR A 61 -1.28 -9.44 4.83
N ARG A 62 0.04 -9.50 4.89
CA ARG A 62 0.91 -8.54 5.56
C ARG A 62 1.91 -8.00 4.55
N TRP A 63 1.99 -6.67 4.45
CA TRP A 63 3.10 -5.96 3.83
C TRP A 63 4.11 -5.64 4.92
N THR A 64 5.24 -6.34 4.88
CA THR A 64 6.32 -6.28 5.87
C THR A 64 7.57 -5.71 5.19
N ALA A 65 8.19 -4.66 5.76
CA ALA A 65 9.48 -4.18 5.29
C ALA A 65 10.59 -5.18 5.69
N ARG A 66 11.50 -5.48 4.77
CA ARG A 66 12.67 -6.36 4.97
C ARG A 66 13.83 -5.84 4.16
N ASP A 67 14.92 -5.49 4.84
CA ASP A 67 16.13 -4.95 4.21
C ASP A 67 15.77 -3.80 3.23
N GLU A 68 15.99 -3.99 1.94
CA GLU A 68 15.74 -3.01 0.87
C GLU A 68 14.41 -3.25 0.10
N CYS A 69 13.45 -3.99 0.69
CA CYS A 69 12.20 -4.34 0.03
C CYS A 69 10.97 -4.36 0.94
N VAL A 70 9.79 -4.38 0.34
CA VAL A 70 8.52 -4.69 1.03
C VAL A 70 7.97 -5.99 0.52
N VAL A 71 7.75 -6.95 1.41
CA VAL A 71 7.24 -8.28 1.08
C VAL A 71 5.76 -8.36 1.44
N LEU A 72 4.94 -8.80 0.49
CA LEU A 72 3.59 -9.28 0.77
C LEU A 72 3.64 -10.76 1.11
N GLU A 73 3.12 -11.13 2.27
CA GLU A 73 3.01 -12.53 2.72
C GLU A 73 1.64 -12.84 3.33
N PRO A 74 1.11 -14.06 3.21
CA PRO A 74 -0.10 -14.48 3.92
C PRO A 74 0.19 -14.58 5.42
N ALA A 75 -0.68 -14.01 6.26
CA ALA A 75 -0.49 -13.95 7.71
C ALA A 75 -0.45 -15.35 8.38
N GLU A 76 -1.02 -16.36 7.73
CA GLU A 76 -1.02 -17.77 8.15
C GLU A 76 0.29 -18.52 7.82
N LYS A 77 1.14 -17.97 6.94
CA LYS A 77 2.42 -18.57 6.53
C LYS A 77 3.50 -17.49 6.36
N PRO A 78 3.96 -16.83 7.45
CA PRO A 78 5.06 -15.88 7.40
C PRO A 78 6.33 -16.50 6.81
N GLY A 79 7.10 -15.70 6.08
CA GLY A 79 8.28 -16.14 5.35
C GLY A 79 8.00 -16.61 3.92
N TYR A 80 6.73 -16.73 3.51
CA TYR A 80 6.35 -17.16 2.15
C TYR A 80 5.88 -15.97 1.30
N PRO A 81 6.73 -15.39 0.43
CA PRO A 81 6.37 -14.21 -0.34
C PRO A 81 5.34 -14.53 -1.42
N TYR A 82 4.31 -13.69 -1.51
CA TYR A 82 3.34 -13.64 -2.60
C TYR A 82 3.63 -12.47 -3.56
N ALA A 83 4.25 -11.40 -3.06
CA ALA A 83 4.85 -10.36 -3.87
C ALA A 83 6.05 -9.72 -3.16
N VAL A 84 6.99 -9.16 -3.91
CA VAL A 84 8.09 -8.33 -3.41
C VAL A 84 8.12 -7.03 -4.19
N CYS A 85 8.10 -5.91 -3.46
CA CYS A 85 8.18 -4.55 -3.97
C CYS A 85 9.58 -4.00 -3.66
N ARG A 86 10.32 -3.55 -4.67
CA ARG A 86 11.63 -2.89 -4.53
C ARG A 86 11.64 -1.60 -5.34
N ASP A 87 12.55 -0.70 -5.00
CA ASP A 87 12.88 0.42 -5.88
C ASP A 87 13.58 -0.09 -7.14
N GLY A 88 13.22 0.49 -8.28
CA GLY A 88 13.79 0.23 -9.59
C GLY A 88 14.56 1.43 -10.13
N GLU A 89 15.23 1.25 -11.25
CA GLU A 89 15.99 2.32 -11.89
C GLU A 89 15.10 3.52 -12.27
N GLY A 90 15.66 4.73 -12.23
CA GLY A 90 14.97 5.95 -12.62
C GLY A 90 13.80 6.37 -11.71
N GLY A 91 13.73 5.88 -10.48
CA GLY A 91 12.61 6.13 -9.55
C GLY A 91 11.34 5.35 -9.93
N SER A 92 11.48 4.29 -10.74
CA SER A 92 10.42 3.31 -10.94
C SER A 92 10.29 2.39 -9.72
N ILE A 93 9.17 1.68 -9.60
CA ILE A 93 8.96 0.66 -8.57
C ILE A 93 8.79 -0.69 -9.24
N LEU A 94 9.61 -1.67 -8.84
CA LEU A 94 9.54 -3.04 -9.31
C LEU A 94 8.64 -3.85 -8.37
N LEU A 95 7.57 -4.44 -8.92
CA LEU A 95 6.69 -5.36 -8.22
C LEU A 95 6.82 -6.77 -8.82
N GLU A 96 7.59 -7.62 -8.14
CA GLU A 96 7.65 -9.05 -8.42
C GLU A 96 6.44 -9.74 -7.77
N VAL A 97 5.73 -10.58 -8.53
CA VAL A 97 4.56 -11.32 -8.04
C VAL A 97 4.78 -12.81 -8.30
N PHE A 98 4.63 -13.64 -7.26
CA PHE A 98 4.86 -15.08 -7.33
C PHE A 98 3.63 -15.80 -7.87
N GLN A 99 3.81 -16.98 -8.47
CA GLN A 99 2.75 -17.68 -9.20
C GLN A 99 1.53 -17.99 -8.30
N GLU A 100 1.77 -18.37 -7.05
CA GLU A 100 0.73 -18.68 -6.06
C GLU A 100 -0.16 -17.47 -5.73
N ALA A 101 0.32 -16.26 -5.98
CA ALA A 101 -0.48 -15.05 -5.86
C ALA A 101 -1.37 -14.81 -7.09
N LEU A 102 -0.97 -15.30 -8.27
CA LEU A 102 -1.75 -15.22 -9.51
C LEU A 102 -2.90 -16.24 -9.53
N ASP A 103 -2.72 -17.39 -8.87
CA ASP A 103 -3.77 -18.40 -8.67
C ASP A 103 -4.93 -17.90 -7.78
N ILE A 104 -4.70 -16.84 -7.00
CA ILE A 104 -5.72 -16.21 -6.14
C ILE A 104 -6.37 -15.07 -6.92
N ALA A 105 -7.57 -15.32 -7.45
CA ALA A 105 -8.33 -14.38 -8.25
C ALA A 105 -8.39 -12.97 -7.63
N GLY A 106 -7.90 -11.97 -8.36
CA GLY A 106 -7.94 -10.56 -8.00
C GLY A 106 -6.87 -10.10 -6.99
N LEU A 107 -5.94 -10.98 -6.58
CA LEU A 107 -4.87 -10.65 -5.64
C LEU A 107 -3.76 -9.81 -6.28
N LEU A 108 -3.44 -10.00 -7.56
CA LEU A 108 -2.49 -9.15 -8.30
C LEU A 108 -2.88 -7.67 -8.23
N GLU A 109 -4.15 -7.37 -8.46
CA GLU A 109 -4.69 -6.01 -8.41
C GLU A 109 -4.70 -5.47 -6.98
N MET A 110 -4.93 -6.33 -5.97
CA MET A 110 -4.72 -5.97 -4.57
C MET A 110 -3.25 -5.59 -4.31
N CYS A 111 -2.28 -6.36 -4.83
CA CYS A 111 -0.86 -6.06 -4.70
C CYS A 111 -0.51 -4.68 -5.28
N VAL A 112 -0.92 -4.41 -6.53
CA VAL A 112 -0.70 -3.13 -7.21
C VAL A 112 -1.28 -1.97 -6.41
N VAL A 113 -2.50 -2.11 -5.89
CA VAL A 113 -3.17 -1.06 -5.10
C VAL A 113 -2.48 -0.86 -3.75
N GLY A 114 -2.02 -1.93 -3.11
CA GLY A 114 -1.20 -1.87 -1.90
C GLY A 114 0.07 -1.07 -2.13
N VAL A 115 0.81 -1.37 -3.21
CA VAL A 115 2.01 -0.64 -3.62
C VAL A 115 1.68 0.83 -3.92
N VAL A 116 0.67 1.13 -4.74
CA VAL A 116 0.26 2.52 -5.04
C VAL A 116 -0.12 3.31 -3.78
N ALA A 117 -0.81 2.68 -2.82
CA ALA A 117 -1.14 3.31 -1.55
C ALA A 117 0.13 3.64 -0.73
N MET A 118 1.05 2.69 -0.61
CA MET A 118 2.30 2.86 0.15
C MET A 118 3.30 3.79 -0.54
N GLN A 119 3.36 3.80 -1.88
CA GLN A 119 4.28 4.58 -2.70
C GLN A 119 3.85 6.05 -2.92
N SER A 120 2.67 6.43 -2.42
CA SER A 120 2.08 7.77 -2.62
C SER A 120 2.83 8.93 -1.94
N GLY A 121 3.79 8.64 -1.05
CA GLY A 121 4.41 9.64 -0.17
C GLY A 121 3.42 10.31 0.80
N LYS A 122 2.18 9.80 0.91
CA LYS A 122 1.16 10.31 1.82
C LYS A 122 1.07 9.43 3.06
N LYS A 123 1.05 10.08 4.24
CA LYS A 123 0.63 9.44 5.48
C LYS A 123 -0.81 8.94 5.28
N LEU A 124 -1.11 7.68 5.62
CA LEU A 124 -2.45 7.10 5.38
C LEU A 124 -3.45 7.45 6.50
N GLY A 125 -3.07 8.39 7.37
CA GLY A 125 -3.70 8.73 8.64
C GLY A 125 -3.04 8.05 9.84
N ASP A 126 -1.74 7.79 9.78
CA ASP A 126 -0.95 7.06 10.79
C ASP A 126 -0.42 7.93 11.97
N GLU A 127 -0.85 9.20 12.03
CA GLU A 127 -0.46 10.19 13.06
C GLU A 127 -1.43 10.24 14.24
N ASP A 128 -0.86 10.26 15.45
CA ASP A 128 -1.22 11.19 16.51
C ASP A 128 -0.22 12.38 16.44
N ASP A 129 -0.53 13.51 17.08
CA ASP A 129 -0.02 14.86 16.76
C ASP A 129 1.52 15.10 16.65
N THR A 130 1.83 16.17 15.89
CA THR A 130 3.06 16.99 15.77
C THR A 130 4.20 16.62 14.79
N SER A 131 4.76 17.72 14.25
CA SER A 131 5.91 17.96 13.37
C SER A 131 5.88 17.51 11.88
N THR A 132 6.13 18.51 11.04
CA THR A 132 6.51 18.42 9.62
C THR A 132 8.01 18.23 9.50
N ASP A 133 8.46 17.31 8.65
CA ASP A 133 9.80 17.43 8.05
C ASP A 133 9.87 16.78 6.66
N GLU A 134 10.82 17.24 5.84
CA GLU A 134 10.98 16.82 4.44
C GLU A 134 11.95 15.65 4.29
N ALA A 135 11.50 14.52 3.76
CA ALA A 135 12.37 13.43 3.33
C ALA A 135 11.82 12.79 2.03
N VAL A 136 12.60 12.85 0.95
CA VAL A 136 12.28 12.26 -0.35
C VAL A 136 13.23 11.09 -0.62
N GLY A 137 12.69 9.90 -0.86
CA GLY A 137 13.46 8.68 -1.13
C GLY A 137 12.63 7.42 -0.91
N SER A 138 11.65 7.21 -1.78
CA SER A 138 10.84 5.99 -2.03
C SER A 138 10.88 4.81 -1.04
N ILE A 139 9.67 4.43 -0.58
CA ILE A 139 9.10 3.06 -0.62
C ILE A 139 7.55 3.07 -0.33
N GLY A 140 6.80 4.17 -0.18
CA GLY A 140 6.97 5.58 -0.59
C GLY A 140 7.43 6.54 0.48
N ALA A 141 7.73 6.01 1.66
CA ALA A 141 8.57 6.63 2.69
C ALA A 141 9.07 5.60 3.73
N LEU A 142 8.41 4.42 3.85
CA LEU A 142 8.73 3.18 4.62
C LEU A 142 7.76 2.78 5.78
N ILE A 143 6.45 2.64 5.68
CA ILE A 143 5.46 2.79 4.63
C ILE A 143 4.24 3.65 5.08
N GLY A 144 4.23 4.47 6.14
CA GLY A 144 5.22 4.80 7.20
C GLY A 144 6.49 5.50 6.70
N THR A 145 7.51 5.55 7.56
CA THR A 145 8.85 6.12 7.33
C THR A 145 9.98 5.18 7.77
N LEU A 146 9.66 4.04 8.43
CA LEU A 146 10.43 3.13 9.31
C LEU A 146 11.10 3.83 10.51
N ILE A 147 11.46 5.07 10.26
CA ILE A 147 12.47 5.91 10.87
C ILE A 147 11.80 7.27 11.06
N ALA A 148 11.12 7.43 12.20
CA ALA A 148 10.95 8.78 12.77
C ALA A 148 12.06 9.02 13.80
N PHE A 149 12.35 7.99 14.62
CA PHE A 149 13.40 7.96 15.66
C PHE A 149 13.67 6.47 15.99
N ASN A 150 14.90 5.96 15.91
CA ASN A 150 15.89 5.94 17.02
C ASN A 150 16.16 7.28 17.73
N ALA A 151 15.38 7.55 18.77
CA ALA A 151 15.69 8.35 19.96
C ALA A 151 14.76 7.87 21.09
#